data_AF-A0A7V9WNJ4-F1
#
_entry.id   AF-A0A7V9WNJ4-F1
#
_cell.length_a   1.000
_cell.length_b   1.000
_cell.length_c   1.000
_cell.angle_alpha   90.00
_cell.angle_beta   90.00
_cell.angle_gamma   90.00
#
_symmetry.space_group_name_H-M   'P 1'
#
loop_
_entity.id
_entity.type
_entity.pdbx_description
1 polymer ?
#
loop_
_entity_poly.entity_id
_entity_poly.type
_entity_poly.pdbx_seq_one_letter_code
_entity_poly.pdbx_strand_id
1 'polypeptide(L)' 'MSGAASKPGDRVAELRRLLERHNHRYYVLDDPEISDTEYDALLNELRELEAANPDLRTAD' A
#
# COMPACT_ATOMS: atom_id res chain seq x y z
N MET A 1 -9.08 8.93 -24.21
CA MET A 1 -8.68 8.04 -23.10
C MET A 1 -8.00 8.93 -22.06
N SER A 2 -8.78 9.50 -21.14
CA SER A 2 -8.27 10.49 -20.18
C SER A 2 -7.47 9.76 -19.11
N GLY A 3 -6.16 9.98 -19.06
CA GLY A 3 -5.33 9.61 -17.93
C GLY A 3 -5.77 10.44 -16.73
N ALA A 4 -6.71 9.91 -15.96
CA ALA A 4 -6.95 10.43 -14.63
C ALA A 4 -5.75 9.99 -13.80
N ALA A 5 -4.91 10.95 -13.39
CA ALA A 5 -3.98 10.72 -12.29
C ALA A 5 -4.80 10.10 -11.15
N SER A 6 -4.50 8.85 -10.78
CA SER A 6 -5.18 8.15 -9.69
C SER A 6 -5.17 9.07 -8.49
N LYS A 7 -6.34 9.33 -7.90
CA LYS A 7 -6.41 10.23 -6.75
C LYS A 7 -5.57 9.62 -5.63
N PRO A 8 -4.91 10.43 -4.78
CA PRO A 8 -4.12 9.92 -3.66
C PRO A 8 -4.88 8.88 -2.81
N GLY A 9 -6.19 9.06 -2.62
CA GLY A 9 -7.05 8.09 -1.93
C GLY A 9 -7.19 6.73 -2.63
N ASP A 10 -7.27 6.71 -3.96
CA ASP A 10 -7.34 5.45 -4.71
C ASP A 10 -6.04 4.65 -4.55
N ARG A 11 -4.90 5.36 -4.59
CA ARG A 11 -3.58 4.75 -4.41
C ARG A 11 -3.36 4.27 -2.97
N VAL A 12 -3.75 5.05 -1.97
CA VAL A 12 -3.73 4.63 -0.55
C VAL A 12 -4.54 3.34 -0.35
N ALA A 13 -5.75 3.28 -0.92
CA ALA A 13 -6.60 2.08 -0.82
C ALA A 13 -5.99 0.86 -1.53
N GLU A 14 -5.31 1.07 -2.66
CA GLU A 14 -4.57 0.03 -3.37
C GLU A 14 -3.38 -0.49 -2.55
N LEU A 15 -2.55 0.42 -2.03
CA LEU A 15 -1.37 0.07 -1.23
C LEU A 15 -1.75 -0.73 0.01
N ARG A 16 -2.83 -0.37 0.71
CA ARG A 16 -3.34 -1.14 1.85
C ARG A 16 -3.72 -2.57 1.46
N ARG A 17 -4.46 -2.74 0.36
CA ARG A 17 -4.82 -4.08 -0.15
C ARG A 17 -3.59 -4.90 -0.54
N LEU A 18 -2.59 -4.29 -1.15
CA LEU A 18 -1.33 -4.96 -1.51
C LEU A 18 -0.57 -5.39 -0.25
N LEU A 19 -0.37 -4.49 0.70
CA LEU A 19 0.32 -4.78 1.96
C LEU A 19 -0.39 -5.90 2.73
N GLU A 20 -1.72 -5.88 2.82
CA GLU A 20 -2.51 -6.93 3.46
C GLU A 20 -2.34 -8.29 2.75
N ARG A 21 -2.43 -8.31 1.41
CA ARG A 21 -2.19 -9.53 0.62
C ARG A 21 -0.79 -10.09 0.87
N HIS A 22 0.24 -9.24 0.85
CA HIS A 22 1.62 -9.67 1.05
C HIS A 22 1.87 -10.14 2.48
N ASN A 23 1.28 -9.48 3.49
CA ASN A 23 1.33 -9.95 4.87
C ASN A 23 0.66 -11.31 5.04
N HIS A 24 -0.53 -11.52 4.47
CA HIS A 24 -1.20 -12.82 4.52
C HIS A 24 -0.33 -13.91 3.86
N ARG A 25 0.25 -13.62 2.70
CA ARG A 25 1.15 -14.53 2.00
C ARG A 25 2.40 -14.89 2.80
N TYR A 26 3.02 -13.90 3.42
CA TYR A 26 4.22 -14.07 4.24
C TYR A 26 3.92 -14.87 5.51
N TYR A 27 2.90 -14.46 6.28
CA TYR A 27 2.66 -15.02 7.62
C TYR A 27 1.72 -16.24 7.65
N VAL A 28 0.78 -16.34 6.71
CA VAL A 28 -0.24 -17.42 6.72
C VAL A 28 0.09 -18.50 5.72
N LEU A 29 0.54 -18.14 4.52
CA LEU A 29 0.77 -19.09 3.44
C LEU A 29 2.22 -19.57 3.35
N ASP A 30 3.15 -18.92 4.06
CA ASP A 30 4.61 -19.17 3.97
C ASP A 30 5.10 -19.15 2.51
N ASP A 31 4.50 -18.27 1.70
CA ASP A 31 4.75 -18.13 0.26
C ASP A 31 4.85 -16.62 -0.07
N PRO A 32 5.97 -15.95 0.23
CA PRO A 32 6.13 -14.53 -0.06
C PRO A 32 6.20 -14.27 -1.57
N GLU A 33 5.37 -13.35 -2.07
CA GLU A 33 5.35 -12.94 -3.48
C GLU A 33 6.37 -11.85 -3.83
N ILE A 34 6.82 -11.11 -2.81
CA ILE A 34 7.74 -9.97 -2.96
C ILE A 34 8.81 -10.06 -1.87
N SER A 35 9.95 -9.43 -2.14
CA SER A 35 11.03 -9.27 -1.17
C SER A 35 10.68 -8.25 -0.08
N ASP A 36 11.39 -8.31 1.06
CA ASP A 36 11.25 -7.33 2.13
C ASP A 36 11.49 -5.89 1.63
N THR A 37 12.42 -5.68 0.71
CA THR A 37 12.69 -4.36 0.12
C THR A 37 11.52 -3.83 -0.71
N GLU A 38 10.83 -4.70 -1.45
CA GLU A 38 9.64 -4.32 -2.20
C GLU A 38 8.47 -4.01 -1.26
N TYR A 39 8.31 -4.79 -0.19
CA TYR A 39 7.32 -4.53 0.84
C TYR A 39 7.56 -3.18 1.52
N ASP A 40 8.80 -2.91 1.90
CA ASP A 40 9.22 -1.63 2.50
C ASP A 40 8.96 -0.45 1.55
N ALA A 41 9.17 -0.63 0.24
CA ALA A 41 8.87 0.40 -0.75
C ALA A 41 7.36 0.73 -0.80
N LEU A 42 6.49 -0.29 -0.82
CA LEU A 42 5.03 -0.10 -0.79
C LEU A 42 4.58 0.60 0.50
N LEU A 43 5.16 0.21 1.63
CA LEU A 43 4.85 0.79 2.93
C LEU A 43 5.32 2.25 3.03
N ASN A 44 6.49 2.57 2.49
CA ASN A 44 6.99 3.94 2.46
C ASN A 44 6.14 4.82 1.55
N GLU A 45 5.73 4.32 0.38
CA GLU A 45 4.81 5.05 -0.51
C GLU A 45 3.48 5.37 0.19
N LEU A 46 2.91 4.39 0.93
CA LEU A 46 1.69 4.60 1.70
C LEU A 46 1.88 5.71 2.74
N ARG A 47 2.98 5.66 3.49
CA ARG A 47 3.31 6.66 4.51
C ARG A 47 3.50 8.05 3.93
N GLU A 48 4.16 8.17 2.78
CA GLU A 48 4.35 9.44 2.09
C GLU A 48 3.01 10.04 1.64
N LEU A 49 2.13 9.21 1.08
CA LEU A 49 0.80 9.64 0.66
C LEU A 49 -0.07 10.07 1.84
N GLU A 50 -0.05 9.34 2.95
CA GLU A 50 -0.78 9.69 4.18
C GLU A 50 -0.19 10.94 4.86
N ALA A 51 1.13 11.12 4.81
CA ALA A 51 1.78 12.32 5.32
C ALA A 51 1.42 13.57 4.49
N ALA A 52 1.33 13.42 3.17
CA ALA A 52 0.90 14.48 2.26
C ALA A 52 -0.61 14.75 2.33
N ASN A 53 -1.41 13.77 2.77
CA ASN A 53 -2.86 13.84 2.84
C ASN A 53 -3.36 13.31 4.20
N PRO A 54 -3.29 14.13 5.28
CA PRO A 54 -3.64 13.69 6.62
C PRO A 54 -5.07 13.11 6.75
N ASP A 55 -6.00 13.58 5.93
CA ASP A 55 -7.40 13.10 5.90
C ASP A 55 -7.53 11.64 5.42
N LEU A 56 -6.52 11.11 4.72
CA LEU A 56 -6.50 9.72 4.25
C LEU A 56 -5.94 8.75 5.28
N ARG A 57 -5.33 9.26 6.36
CA ARG A 57 -4.76 8.45 7.43
C ARG A 57 -5.90 7.86 8.24
N THR A 58 -6.11 6.56 8.14
CA THR A 58 -7.11 5.86 8.97
C THR A 58 -6.44 5.43 10.27
N ALA A 59 -7.17 5.55 11.38
CA ALA A 59 -6.83 4.83 12.60
C ALA A 59 -7.28 3.37 12.39
N ASP A 60 -6.41 2.55 11.80
CA ASP A 60 -6.52 1.09 11.93
C ASP A 60 -6.13 0.66 13.34
#